data_AF-A0A6L5EN44-F1
#
_entry.id   AF-A0A6L5EN44-F1
#
_cell.length_a   1.000
_cell.length_b   1.000
_cell.length_c   1.000
_cell.angle_alpha   90.00
_cell.angle_beta   90.00
_cell.angle_gamma   90.00
#
_symmetry.space_group_name_H-M   'P 1'
#
loop_
_entity.id
_entity.type
_entity.pdbx_description
1 polymer ?
#
loop_
_entity_poly.entity_id
_entity_poly.type
_entity_poly.pdbx_seq_one_letter_code
_entity_poly.pdbx_strand_id
1 'polypeptide(L)' 'MIDACEEARRIGAAIRTMCKEYMLTQRQLAELAGLSDRTVRDIEKGTGTAGLRAVLTVAGVLGMRVEIVE' A
#
# COMPACT_ATOMS: atom_id res chain seq x y z
N MET A 1 -5.15 21.88 -5.61
CA MET A 1 -5.85 21.29 -4.46
C MET A 1 -5.45 19.82 -4.45
N ILE A 2 -4.80 19.33 -3.40
CA ILE A 2 -4.39 17.93 -3.34
C ILE A 2 -5.64 17.11 -3.01
N ASP A 3 -6.09 16.26 -3.94
CA ASP A 3 -7.10 15.26 -3.64
C ASP A 3 -6.41 14.07 -2.97
N ALA A 4 -6.61 13.92 -1.66
CA ALA A 4 -6.04 12.83 -0.89
C ALA A 4 -6.46 11.44 -1.42
N CYS A 5 -7.64 11.32 -2.04
CA CYS A 5 -8.09 10.07 -2.66
C CYS A 5 -7.38 9.80 -4.00
N GLU A 6 -6.91 10.83 -4.71
CA GLU A 6 -6.07 10.65 -5.90
C GLU A 6 -4.67 10.18 -5.50
N GLU A 7 -4.05 10.81 -4.50
CA GLU A 7 -2.74 10.39 -4.01
C GLU A 7 -2.78 8.99 -3.38
N ALA A 8 -3.85 8.65 -2.64
CA ALA A 8 -4.03 7.30 -2.13
C ALA A 8 -4.10 6.26 -3.26
N ARG A 9 -4.73 6.57 -4.40
CA ARG A 9 -4.75 5.69 -5.59
C ARG A 9 -3.38 5.53 -6.22
N ARG A 10 -2.58 6.60 -6.29
CA ARG A 10 -1.20 6.53 -6.80
C ARG A 10 -0.32 5.65 -5.92
N ILE A 11 -0.38 5.83 -4.59
CA ILE A 11 0.33 4.99 -3.62
C ILE A 11 -0.12 3.52 -3.72
N GLY A 12 -1.43 3.28 -3.72
CA GLY A 12 -1.99 1.94 -3.83
C GLY A 12 -1.56 1.21 -5.11
N ALA A 13 -1.54 1.92 -6.24
CA ALA A 13 -1.05 1.38 -7.50
C ALA A 13 0.44 1.02 -7.46
N ALA A 14 1.29 1.87 -6.87
CA ALA A 14 2.72 1.58 -6.72
C ALA A 14 2.97 0.34 -5.86
N ILE A 15 2.27 0.20 -4.73
CA ILE A 15 2.32 -0.98 -3.86
C ILE A 15 1.89 -2.24 -4.63
N ARG A 16 0.78 -2.17 -5.37
CA ARG A 16 0.28 -3.29 -6.17
C ARG A 16 1.24 -3.73 -7.26
N THR A 17 1.93 -2.78 -7.90
CA THR A 17 2.96 -3.08 -8.90
C THR A 17 4.11 -3.84 -8.25
N MET A 18 4.65 -3.32 -7.14
CA MET A 18 5.77 -3.97 -6.43
C MET A 18 5.39 -5.37 -5.89
N CYS A 19 4.15 -5.53 -5.41
CA CYS A 19 3.60 -6.82 -4.99
C CYS A 19 3.67 -7.87 -6.12
N LYS A 20 3.35 -7.47 -7.36
CA LYS A 20 3.45 -8.34 -8.53
C LYS A 20 4.89 -8.66 -8.92
N GLU A 21 5.81 -7.69 -8.81
CA GLU A 21 7.24 -7.91 -9.07
C GLU A 21 7.84 -8.99 -8.15
N TYR A 22 7.39 -9.03 -6.89
CA TYR A 22 7.76 -10.10 -5.96
C TYR A 22 6.93 -11.39 -6.11
N MET A 23 6.03 -11.48 -7.09
CA MET A 23 5.11 -12.61 -7.30
C MET A 23 4.26 -12.96 -6.07
N LEU A 24 3.91 -11.95 -5.26
CA LEU A 24 3.07 -12.11 -4.09
C LEU A 24 1.59 -11.94 -4.43
N THR A 25 0.74 -12.70 -3.75
CA THR A 25 -0.69 -12.41 -3.65
C THR A 25 -0.95 -11.35 -2.58
N GLN A 26 -2.08 -10.63 -2.67
CA GLN A 26 -2.51 -9.69 -1.62
C GLN A 26 -2.58 -10.35 -0.24
N ARG A 27 -3.04 -11.61 -0.18
CA ARG A 27 -3.10 -12.37 1.07
C ARG A 27 -1.72 -12.64 1.66
N GLN A 28 -0.75 -13.05 0.83
CA GLN A 28 0.62 -13.27 1.28
C GLN A 28 1.26 -11.97 1.75
N LEU A 29 1.04 -10.87 1.04
CA LEU A 29 1.51 -9.55 1.47
C LEU A 29 0.87 -9.14 2.81
N ALA A 30 -0.42 -9.42 3.00
CA ALA A 30 -1.12 -9.16 4.26
C ALA A 30 -0.53 -9.99 5.42
N GLU A 31 -0.25 -11.27 5.19
CA GLU A 31 0.41 -12.15 6.16
C GLU A 31 1.79 -11.63 6.54
N LEU A 32 2.64 -11.27 5.55
CA LEU A 32 3.97 -10.70 5.79
C LEU A 32 3.91 -9.36 6.54
N ALA A 33 2.90 -8.55 6.28
CA ALA A 33 2.68 -7.27 6.95
C ALA A 33 2.00 -7.38 8.32
N GLY A 34 1.52 -8.57 8.71
CA GLY A 34 0.71 -8.74 9.92
C GLY A 34 -0.61 -7.96 9.87
N LEU A 35 -1.21 -7.83 8.69
CA LEU A 35 -2.45 -7.08 8.43
C LEU A 35 -3.57 -7.99 7.91
N SER A 36 -4.80 -7.48 7.93
CA SER A 36 -5.91 -8.19 7.27
C SER A 36 -5.81 -8.05 5.74
N ASP A 37 -6.25 -9.09 5.01
CA ASP A 37 -6.37 -9.06 3.53
C ASP A 37 -7.23 -7.87 3.06
N ARG A 38 -8.27 -7.53 3.83
CA ARG A 38 -9.09 -6.34 3.59
C ARG A 38 -8.25 -5.06 3.63
N THR A 39 -7.40 -4.89 4.65
CA THR A 39 -6.57 -3.70 4.81
C THR A 39 -5.62 -3.54 3.62
N VAL A 40 -4.93 -4.61 3.20
CA VAL A 40 -4.04 -4.57 2.03
C VAL A 40 -4.82 -4.24 0.75
N ARG A 41 -6.03 -4.80 0.59
CA ARG A 41 -6.90 -4.48 -0.55
C ARG A 41 -7.35 -3.02 -0.55
N ASP A 42 -7.72 -2.46 0.59
CA ASP A 42 -8.14 -1.05 0.72
C ASP A 42 -6.96 -0.10 0.40
N ILE A 43 -5.74 -0.46 0.82
CA ILE A 43 -4.50 0.23 0.44
C ILE A 43 -4.29 0.18 -1.07
N GLU A 44 -4.27 -1.01 -1.68
CA GLU A 44 -3.99 -1.15 -3.12
C GLU A 44 -5.07 -0.51 -4.01
N LYS A 45 -6.31 -0.45 -3.54
CA LYS A 45 -7.41 0.29 -4.21
C LYS A 45 -7.29 1.80 -4.06
N GLY A 46 -6.54 2.28 -3.07
CA GLY A 46 -6.43 3.70 -2.76
C GLY A 46 -7.73 4.31 -2.24
N THR A 47 -8.45 3.62 -1.35
CA THR A 47 -9.74 4.11 -0.81
C THR A 47 -9.62 5.39 0.02
N GLY A 48 -8.39 5.79 0.41
CA GLY A 48 -8.14 6.93 1.30
C GLY A 48 -8.45 6.67 2.77
N THR A 49 -8.95 5.47 3.12
CA THR A 49 -9.40 5.14 4.48
C THR A 49 -8.42 4.27 5.26
N ALA A 50 -7.43 3.67 4.60
CA ALA A 50 -6.40 2.90 5.28
C ALA A 50 -5.48 3.82 6.10
N GLY A 51 -5.19 3.45 7.35
CA GLY A 51 -4.32 4.24 8.20
C GLY A 51 -2.87 4.30 7.69
N LEU A 52 -2.21 5.45 7.86
CA LEU A 52 -0.83 5.68 7.40
C LEU A 52 0.15 4.60 7.89
N ARG A 53 0.03 4.15 9.14
CA ARG A 53 0.86 3.06 9.69
C ARG A 53 0.77 1.80 8.83
N ALA A 54 -0.43 1.40 8.40
CA ALA A 54 -0.63 0.21 7.60
C ALA A 54 0.03 0.35 6.22
N VAL A 55 -0.07 1.52 5.59
CA VAL A 55 0.60 1.85 4.33
C VAL A 55 2.12 1.74 4.48
N LEU A 56 2.68 2.36 5.52
CA LEU A 56 4.13 2.32 5.78
C LEU A 56 4.63 0.90 6.09
N THR A 57 3.85 0.10 6.83
CA THR A 57 4.18 -1.31 7.08
C THR A 57 4.26 -2.10 5.78
N VAL A 58 3.26 -1.98 4.91
CA VAL A 58 3.23 -2.67 3.60
C VAL A 58 4.39 -2.23 2.72
N ALA A 59 4.66 -0.92 2.65
CA ALA A 59 5.79 -0.37 1.92
C ALA A 59 7.12 -0.95 2.43
N GLY A 60 7.32 -1.01 3.75
CA GLY A 60 8.52 -1.57 4.38
C GLY A 60 8.71 -3.06 4.08
N VAL A 61 7.64 -3.86 4.12
CA VAL A 61 7.67 -5.29 3.73
C VAL A 61 8.12 -5.48 2.28
N LEU A 62 7.70 -4.58 1.38
CA LEU A 62 8.08 -4.59 -0.03
C LEU A 62 9.46 -3.94 -0.29
N GLY A 63 10.17 -3.52 0.75
CA GLY A 63 11.46 -2.82 0.62
C GLY A 63 11.36 -1.42 0.00
N MET A 64 10.17 -0.83 0.00
CA MET A 64 9.91 0.50 -0.54
C MET A 64 10.22 1.59 0.49
N ARG A 65 10.75 2.72 0.02
CA ARG A 65 10.92 3.94 0.81
C ARG A 65 9.79 4.91 0.48
N VAL A 66 9.19 5.50 1.52
CA VAL A 66 8.21 6.58 1.37
C VAL A 66 8.89 7.90 1.68
N GLU A 67 8.77 8.86 0.76
CA GLU A 67 9.39 10.18 0.86
C GLU A 67 8.31 11.27 0.71
N ILE A 68 8.51 12.39 1.40
CA ILE A 68 7.71 13.60 1.25
C ILE A 68 8.57 14.54 0.41
N VAL A 69 8.04 14.93 -0.75
CA VAL A 69 8.70 15.83 -1.70
C VAL A 69 7.93 17.15 -1.75
N GLU A 70 8.65 18.27 -1.84
CA GLU A 70 8.11 19.64 -1.99
C GLU A 70 7.94 20.02 -3.47
#